data_AF-A0A9N9E454-F1
#
_entry.id   AF-A0A9N9E454-F1
#
_cell.length_a   1.000
_cell.length_b   1.000
_cell.length_c   1.000
_cell.angle_alpha   90.00
_cell.angle_beta   90.00
_cell.angle_gamma   90.00
#
_symmetry.space_group_name_H-M   'P 1'
#
loop_
_entity.id
_entity.type
_entity.pdbx_description
1 polymer ?
#
loop_
_entity_poly.entity_id
_entity_poly.type
_entity_poly.pdbx_seq_one_letter_code
_entity_poly.pdbx_strand_id
1 'polypeptide(L)'
;FLKKYNLSVESNPPQLCAHADELDAMLPDWKARKDVKEALRQRVYKGNRIEALVPDKRGKKLTIKERARYCAKTGDVWDIWLHASDLAVPKNNTDEVIVATSSCVSQFRKELAEAGVDPERIDTYA
;
A
#
# COMPACT_ATOMS: atom_id res chain seq x y z
N PHE A 1 0.76 22.03 -3.17
CA PHE A 1 0.45 20.76 -3.82
C PHE A 1 -0.47 20.94 -5.03
N LEU A 2 -1.79 21.14 -4.86
CA LEU A 2 -2.74 21.20 -6.00
C LEU A 2 -2.49 22.31 -7.04
N LYS A 3 -2.01 23.50 -6.61
CA LYS A 3 -1.60 24.57 -7.53
C LYS A 3 -0.44 24.18 -8.46
N LYS A 4 0.45 23.26 -8.04
CA LYS A 4 1.56 22.77 -8.87
C LYS A 4 1.05 21.97 -10.08
N TYR A 5 -0.08 21.29 -9.90
CA TYR A 5 -0.67 20.38 -10.89
C TYR A 5 -1.85 21.01 -11.66
N ASN A 6 -2.15 22.30 -11.45
CA ASN A 6 -3.34 22.96 -12.00
C ASN A 6 -4.66 22.20 -11.74
N LEU A 7 -4.73 21.47 -10.62
CA LEU A 7 -5.87 20.64 -10.27
C LEU A 7 -6.92 21.49 -9.53
N SER A 8 -8.12 21.55 -10.10
CA SER A 8 -9.32 22.12 -9.49
C SER A 8 -10.21 21.01 -8.95
N VAL A 9 -11.14 21.36 -8.05
CA VAL A 9 -12.20 20.43 -7.62
C VAL A 9 -13.02 19.97 -8.82
N GLU A 10 -13.08 20.76 -9.89
CA GLU A 10 -13.84 20.47 -11.11
C GLU A 10 -13.11 19.58 -12.13
N SER A 11 -11.80 19.33 -11.95
CA SER A 11 -11.00 18.54 -12.89
C SER A 11 -11.62 17.15 -13.14
N ASN A 12 -11.53 16.68 -14.38
CA ASN A 12 -12.07 15.37 -14.76
C ASN A 12 -11.11 14.22 -14.36
N PRO A 13 -11.60 12.98 -14.20
CA PRO A 13 -10.74 11.86 -13.81
C PRO A 13 -9.55 11.60 -14.75
N PRO A 14 -9.66 11.73 -16.09
CA PRO A 14 -8.51 11.62 -16.99
C PRO A 14 -7.39 12.64 -16.74
N GLN A 15 -7.75 13.91 -16.50
CA GLN A 15 -6.78 14.97 -16.15
C GLN A 15 -6.09 14.67 -14.82
N LEU A 16 -6.80 14.08 -13.86
CA LEU A 16 -6.23 13.66 -12.59
C LEU A 16 -5.28 12.46 -12.75
N CYS A 17 -5.66 11.47 -13.56
CA CYS A 17 -4.83 10.31 -13.85
C CYS A 17 -3.50 10.67 -14.55
N ALA A 18 -3.46 11.75 -15.34
CA ALA A 18 -2.23 12.19 -16.00
C ALA A 18 -1.09 12.52 -15.02
N HIS A 19 -1.42 12.85 -13.77
CA HIS A 19 -0.46 13.14 -12.71
C HIS A 19 -0.28 11.99 -11.72
N ALA A 20 -1.04 10.89 -11.87
CA ALA A 20 -1.02 9.80 -10.91
C ALA A 20 0.36 9.15 -10.80
N ASP A 21 1.07 8.94 -11.91
CA ASP A 21 2.40 8.32 -11.91
C ASP A 21 3.47 9.22 -11.26
N GLU A 22 3.41 10.55 -11.46
CA GLU A 22 4.31 11.49 -10.78
C GLU A 22 4.05 11.50 -9.28
N LEU A 23 2.77 11.56 -8.88
CA LEU A 23 2.39 11.50 -7.48
C LEU A 23 2.72 10.15 -6.85
N ASP A 24 2.66 9.07 -7.61
CA ASP A 24 3.04 7.74 -7.18
C ASP A 24 4.52 7.65 -6.81
N ALA A 25 5.38 8.26 -7.62
CA ALA A 25 6.80 8.37 -7.34
C ALA A 25 7.09 9.27 -6.12
N MET A 26 6.29 10.32 -5.92
CA MET A 26 6.43 11.25 -4.79
C MET A 26 5.87 10.72 -3.46
N LEU A 27 4.89 9.82 -3.51
CA LEU A 27 4.20 9.27 -2.34
C LEU A 27 4.42 7.75 -2.26
N PRO A 28 5.66 7.27 -2.07
CA PRO A 28 5.92 5.83 -2.05
C PRO A 28 5.26 5.15 -0.84
N ASP A 29 5.13 5.84 0.28
CA ASP A 29 4.60 5.29 1.52
C ASP A 29 3.06 5.48 1.63
N TRP A 30 2.42 4.54 2.34
CA TRP A 30 0.96 4.58 2.50
C TRP A 30 0.48 5.75 3.37
N LYS A 31 1.32 6.25 4.29
CA LYS A 31 0.95 7.28 5.26
C LYS A 31 0.83 8.63 4.57
N ALA A 32 1.81 9.01 3.75
CA ALA A 32 1.77 10.16 2.87
C ALA A 32 0.62 10.07 1.88
N ARG A 33 0.33 8.87 1.33
CA ARG A 33 -0.89 8.68 0.53
C ARG A 33 -2.15 8.93 1.33
N LYS A 34 -2.25 8.41 2.56
CA LYS A 34 -3.39 8.63 3.45
C LYS A 34 -3.55 10.11 3.79
N ASP A 35 -2.46 10.79 4.13
CA ASP A 35 -2.46 12.21 4.48
C ASP A 35 -2.89 13.07 3.29
N VAL A 36 -2.41 12.77 2.08
CA VAL A 36 -2.86 13.45 0.85
C VAL A 36 -4.33 13.14 0.56
N LYS A 37 -4.78 11.88 0.68
CA LYS A 37 -6.20 11.53 0.52
C LYS A 37 -7.08 12.30 1.50
N GLU A 38 -6.66 12.45 2.75
CA GLU A 38 -7.40 13.18 3.77
C GLU A 38 -7.41 14.70 3.49
N ALA A 39 -6.29 15.28 3.08
CA ALA A 39 -6.21 16.68 2.67
C ALA A 39 -7.11 16.97 1.44
N LEU A 40 -7.28 16.01 0.53
CA LEU A 40 -8.20 16.13 -0.61
C LEU A 40 -9.67 16.07 -0.16
N ARG A 41 -10.01 15.19 0.79
CA ARG A 41 -11.36 15.12 1.37
C ARG A 41 -11.76 16.41 2.07
N GLN A 42 -10.85 17.00 2.84
CA GLN A 42 -11.06 18.31 3.49
C GLN A 42 -11.33 19.43 2.48
N ARG A 43 -10.85 19.30 1.24
CA ARG A 43 -11.11 20.22 0.12
C ARG A 43 -12.32 19.83 -0.73
N VAL A 44 -13.17 18.94 -0.22
CA VAL A 44 -14.44 18.53 -0.85
C VAL A 44 -14.25 17.81 -2.20
N TYR A 45 -13.11 17.15 -2.41
CA TYR A 45 -12.96 16.24 -3.54
C TYR A 45 -13.82 14.98 -3.35
N LYS A 46 -14.49 14.54 -4.42
CA LYS A 46 -15.25 13.28 -4.45
C LYS A 46 -14.31 12.07 -4.41
N GLY A 47 -14.75 10.97 -3.79
CA GLY A 47 -13.94 9.76 -3.61
C GLY A 47 -13.33 9.21 -4.92
N ASN A 48 -14.11 9.14 -5.99
CA ASN A 48 -13.64 8.69 -7.31
C ASN A 48 -12.51 9.57 -7.90
N ARG A 49 -12.53 10.88 -7.63
CA ARG A 49 -11.46 11.81 -8.05
C ARG A 49 -10.20 11.62 -7.21
N ILE A 50 -10.38 11.37 -5.91
CA ILE A 50 -9.27 11.07 -5.00
C ILE A 50 -8.57 9.77 -5.40
N GLU A 51 -9.33 8.74 -5.75
CA GLU A 51 -8.77 7.46 -6.22
C GLU A 51 -8.10 7.57 -7.59
N ALA A 52 -8.64 8.38 -8.51
CA ALA A 52 -7.98 8.63 -9.80
C ALA A 52 -6.61 9.32 -9.63
N LEU A 53 -6.49 10.22 -8.65
CA LEU A 53 -5.28 10.99 -8.41
C LEU A 53 -4.26 10.26 -7.52
N VAL A 54 -4.75 9.58 -6.47
CA VAL A 54 -3.95 8.83 -5.50
C VAL A 54 -4.54 7.42 -5.41
N PRO A 55 -4.25 6.55 -6.40
CA PRO A 55 -4.83 5.21 -6.45
C PRO A 55 -4.43 4.41 -5.22
N ASP A 56 -5.39 3.66 -4.68
CA ASP A 56 -5.10 2.68 -3.64
C ASP A 56 -4.43 1.46 -4.25
N LYS A 57 -3.11 1.35 -4.06
CA LYS A 57 -2.33 0.23 -4.59
C LYS A 57 -2.34 -0.98 -3.67
N ARG A 58 -2.99 -0.91 -2.50
CA ARG A 58 -3.19 -2.07 -1.60
C ARG A 58 -3.99 -3.18 -2.29
N GLY A 59 -4.81 -2.83 -3.29
CA GLY A 59 -5.59 -3.77 -4.09
C GLY A 59 -4.87 -4.38 -5.29
N LYS A 60 -3.63 -3.97 -5.62
CA LYS A 60 -2.84 -4.70 -6.63
C LYS A 60 -2.47 -6.05 -6.04
N LYS A 61 -2.70 -7.14 -6.80
CA LYS A 61 -2.20 -8.48 -6.46
C LYS A 61 -0.68 -8.50 -6.57
N LEU A 62 -0.01 -7.98 -5.55
CA LEU A 62 1.43 -8.08 -5.40
C LEU A 62 1.77 -9.51 -4.95
N THR A 63 2.79 -10.07 -5.56
CA THR A 63 3.44 -11.29 -5.08
C THR A 63 4.08 -11.05 -3.70
N ILE A 64 4.33 -12.11 -2.94
CA ILE A 64 4.97 -12.03 -1.62
C ILE A 64 6.31 -11.26 -1.68
N LYS A 65 7.12 -11.53 -2.71
CA LYS A 65 8.41 -10.87 -2.94
C LYS A 65 8.26 -9.37 -3.24
N GLU A 66 7.27 -8.99 -4.04
CA GLU A 66 7.00 -7.57 -4.32
C GLU A 66 6.54 -6.82 -3.08
N ARG A 67 5.69 -7.46 -2.24
CA ARG A 67 5.29 -6.89 -0.94
C ARG A 67 6.50 -6.65 -0.04
N ALA A 68 7.43 -7.61 0.02
CA ALA A 68 8.61 -7.51 0.88
C ALA A 68 9.54 -6.39 0.41
N ARG A 69 9.81 -6.30 -0.90
CA ARG A 69 10.57 -5.19 -1.50
C ARG A 69 9.92 -3.83 -1.27
N TYR A 70 8.58 -3.77 -1.34
CA TYR A 70 7.84 -2.56 -1.02
C TYR A 70 8.05 -2.14 0.44
N CYS A 71 7.86 -3.05 1.38
CA CYS A 71 8.05 -2.78 2.81
C CYS A 71 9.50 -2.37 3.15
N ALA A 72 10.50 -3.00 2.52
CA ALA A 72 11.90 -2.61 2.69
C ALA A 72 12.18 -1.20 2.16
N LYS A 73 11.54 -0.83 1.04
CA LYS A 73 11.68 0.50 0.46
C LYS A 73 11.01 1.59 1.30
N THR A 74 9.81 1.32 1.84
CA THR A 74 9.08 2.32 2.65
C THR A 74 9.63 2.40 4.07
N GLY A 75 10.10 1.27 4.61
CA GLY A 75 10.57 1.16 5.99
C GLY A 75 9.49 1.38 7.04
N ASP A 76 8.21 1.42 6.65
CA ASP A 76 7.07 1.65 7.54
C ASP A 76 6.55 0.32 8.10
N VAL A 77 6.49 0.24 9.43
CA VAL A 77 5.99 -0.93 10.16
C VAL A 77 4.52 -1.22 9.86
N TRP A 78 3.73 -0.21 9.52
CA TRP A 78 2.33 -0.40 9.14
C TRP A 78 2.16 -1.11 7.80
N ASP A 79 3.08 -0.90 6.85
CA ASP A 79 3.06 -1.62 5.57
C ASP A 79 3.36 -3.11 5.80
N ILE A 80 4.33 -3.41 6.67
CA ILE A 80 4.67 -4.77 7.08
C ILE A 80 3.43 -5.45 7.68
N TRP A 81 2.82 -4.83 8.69
CA TRP A 81 1.65 -5.37 9.37
C TRP A 81 0.46 -5.58 8.43
N LEU A 82 0.17 -4.60 7.58
CA LEU A 82 -0.94 -4.70 6.66
C LEU A 82 -0.75 -5.85 5.65
N HIS A 83 0.45 -6.00 5.09
CA HIS A 83 0.73 -7.06 4.13
C HIS A 83 0.78 -8.45 4.78
N ALA A 84 1.30 -8.57 6.00
CA ALA A 84 1.27 -9.81 6.76
C ALA A 84 -0.16 -10.20 7.12
N SER A 85 -0.97 -9.24 7.60
CA SER A 85 -2.37 -9.49 7.93
C SER A 85 -3.17 -9.95 6.71
N ASP A 86 -2.97 -9.35 5.53
CA ASP A 86 -3.67 -9.77 4.31
C ASP A 86 -3.28 -11.20 3.88
N LEU A 87 -2.03 -11.63 4.11
CA LEU A 87 -1.58 -13.00 3.86
C LEU A 87 -2.08 -14.00 4.92
N ALA A 88 -2.31 -13.53 6.14
CA ALA A 88 -2.71 -14.34 7.28
C ALA A 88 -4.22 -14.65 7.31
N VAL A 89 -5.05 -14.05 6.45
CA VAL A 89 -6.50 -14.27 6.43
C VAL A 89 -6.84 -15.53 5.63
N PRO A 90 -7.28 -16.62 6.28
CA PRO A 90 -7.74 -17.82 5.57
C PRO A 90 -9.10 -17.57 4.93
N LYS A 91 -9.31 -18.16 3.74
CA LYS A 91 -10.59 -18.06 3.02
C LYS A 91 -11.68 -18.95 3.62
N ASN A 92 -11.28 -20.01 4.30
CA ASN A 92 -12.13 -20.94 5.02
C ASN A 92 -11.29 -21.61 6.14
N ASN A 93 -11.95 -22.36 7.03
CA ASN A 93 -11.31 -22.93 8.21
C ASN A 93 -10.78 -24.35 7.98
N THR A 94 -10.41 -24.73 6.74
CA THR A 94 -9.80 -26.04 6.52
C THR A 94 -8.33 -26.01 6.93
N ASP A 95 -7.84 -27.11 7.50
CA ASP A 95 -6.45 -27.23 7.94
C ASP A 95 -5.46 -26.92 6.80
N GLU A 96 -5.77 -27.36 5.58
CA GLU A 96 -4.98 -27.08 4.39
C GLU A 96 -4.83 -25.57 4.12
N VAL A 97 -5.92 -24.80 4.23
CA VAL A 97 -5.90 -23.35 3.99
C VAL A 97 -5.22 -22.62 5.14
N ILE A 98 -5.38 -23.10 6.38
CA ILE A 98 -4.69 -22.55 7.56
C ILE A 98 -3.17 -22.77 7.45
N VAL A 99 -2.73 -23.96 7.01
CA VAL A 99 -1.31 -24.27 6.78
C VAL A 99 -0.76 -23.44 5.61
N ALA A 100 -1.52 -23.31 4.52
CA ALA A 100 -1.10 -22.52 3.37
C ALA A 100 -0.93 -21.03 3.71
N THR A 101 -1.86 -20.44 4.47
CA THR A 101 -1.77 -19.04 4.92
C THR A 101 -0.58 -18.81 5.86
N SER A 102 -0.37 -19.72 6.83
CA SER A 102 0.80 -19.68 7.71
C SER A 102 2.12 -19.77 6.93
N SER A 103 2.16 -20.62 5.90
CA SER A 103 3.30 -20.75 4.99
C SER A 103 3.55 -19.47 4.19
N CYS A 104 2.51 -18.82 3.67
CA CYS A 104 2.62 -17.53 2.97
C CYS A 104 3.22 -16.44 3.88
N VAL A 105 2.77 -16.34 5.13
CA VAL A 105 3.34 -15.38 6.10
C VAL A 105 4.80 -15.71 6.43
N SER A 106 5.14 -16.98 6.63
CA SER A 106 6.53 -17.40 6.85
C SER A 106 7.43 -17.04 5.66
N GLN A 107 6.97 -17.28 4.43
CA GLN A 107 7.71 -16.90 3.23
C GLN A 107 7.85 -15.38 3.11
N PHE A 108 6.83 -14.62 3.50
CA PHE A 108 6.90 -13.16 3.54
C PHE A 108 7.97 -12.65 4.51
N ARG A 109 8.05 -13.21 5.72
CA ARG A 109 9.11 -12.88 6.70
C ARG A 109 10.51 -13.15 6.15
N LYS A 110 10.70 -14.26 5.42
CA LYS A 110 11.99 -14.55 4.76
C LYS A 110 12.34 -13.51 3.70
N GLU A 111 11.40 -13.17 2.84
CA GLU A 111 11.61 -12.16 1.80
C GLU A 111 11.84 -10.76 2.38
N LEU A 112 11.23 -10.42 3.52
CA LEU A 112 11.51 -9.17 4.24
C LEU A 112 12.95 -9.12 4.75
N ALA A 113 13.45 -10.22 5.33
CA ALA A 113 14.82 -10.33 5.79
C ALA A 113 15.81 -10.24 4.61
N GLU A 114 15.53 -10.93 3.50
CA GLU A 114 16.32 -10.82 2.26
C GLU A 114 16.32 -9.40 1.67
N ALA A 115 15.21 -8.67 1.82
CA ALA A 115 15.10 -7.28 1.39
C ALA A 115 15.76 -6.29 2.36
N GLY A 116 16.33 -6.76 3.48
CA GLY A 116 17.08 -5.93 4.44
C GLY A 116 16.22 -5.25 5.50
N VAL A 117 15.00 -5.74 5.76
CA VAL A 117 14.17 -5.25 6.88
C VAL A 117 14.75 -5.77 8.19
N ASP A 118 14.79 -4.88 9.19
CA ASP A 118 15.28 -5.20 10.52
C ASP A 118 14.52 -6.39 11.17
N PRO A 119 15.23 -7.41 11.71
CA PRO A 119 14.59 -8.59 12.29
C PRO A 119 13.59 -8.29 13.42
N GLU A 120 13.85 -7.30 14.28
CA GLU A 120 12.94 -6.95 15.39
C GLU A 120 11.60 -6.43 14.85
N ARG A 121 11.64 -5.67 13.75
CA ARG A 121 10.43 -5.22 13.05
C ARG A 121 9.69 -6.37 12.38
N ILE A 122 10.40 -7.34 11.80
CA ILE A 122 9.79 -8.52 11.19
C ILE A 122 9.07 -9.34 12.27
N ASP A 123 9.72 -9.62 13.40
CA ASP A 123 9.14 -10.45 14.46
C ASP A 123 7.95 -9.78 15.15
N THR A 124 7.93 -8.45 15.21
CA THR A 124 6.85 -7.68 15.84
C THR A 124 5.65 -7.49 14.91
N TYR A 125 5.87 -7.24 13.61
CA TYR A 125 4.83 -6.76 12.71
C TYR A 125 4.47 -7.70 11.57
N ALA A 126 5.29 -8.69 11.22
CA ALA A 126 4.97 -9.72 10.24
C ALA A 126 4.62 -11.04 10.90
#